data_AF-A0A1H0E6B4-F1
#
_entry.id   AF-A0A1H0E6B4-F1
#
_cell.length_a   1.000
_cell.length_b   1.000
_cell.length_c   1.000
_cell.angle_alpha   90.00
_cell.angle_beta   90.00
_cell.angle_gamma   90.00
#
_symmetry.space_group_name_H-M   'P 1'
#
loop_
_entity.id
_entity.type
_entity.pdbx_description
1 polymer ?
#
loop_
_entity_poly.entity_id
_entity_poly.type
_entity_poly.pdbx_seq_one_letter_code
_entity_poly.pdbx_strand_id
1 'polypeptide(L)' 'MDDINSLTHSKWRCKYHIVFAPKYRRQEIYGQIKVDIGQILRKLC' A
#
# COMPACT_ATOMS: atom_id res chain seq x y z
N MET A 1 15.69 15.55 -3.56
CA MET A 1 15.42 14.85 -2.29
C MET A 1 15.50 13.37 -2.58
N ASP A 2 16.59 12.73 -2.15
CA ASP A 2 16.91 11.36 -2.53
C ASP A 2 15.92 10.35 -1.94
N ASP A 3 15.37 9.50 -2.80
CA ASP A 3 14.41 8.41 -2.48
C ASP A 3 15.09 7.18 -1.81
N ILE A 4 16.26 7.37 -1.21
CA ILE A 4 17.12 6.29 -0.70
C ILE A 4 17.16 6.40 0.82
N ASN A 5 16.66 5.37 1.50
CA ASN A 5 16.75 5.26 2.94
C ASN A 5 18.11 4.70 3.34
N SER A 6 18.66 5.16 4.46
CA SER A 6 19.96 4.71 4.97
C SER A 6 19.94 4.47 6.48
N LEU A 7 20.55 3.36 6.90
CA LEU A 7 21.00 3.08 8.25
C LEU A 7 22.53 3.04 8.28
N THR A 8 23.12 2.87 9.47
CA THR A 8 24.58 2.91 9.69
C THR A 8 25.38 1.98 8.76
N HIS A 9 24.80 0.85 8.35
CA HIS A 9 25.48 -0.14 7.51
C HIS A 9 24.68 -0.60 6.28
N SER A 10 23.57 0.08 5.95
CA SER A 10 22.75 -0.31 4.81
C SER A 10 22.06 0.87 4.18
N LYS A 11 21.95 0.85 2.84
CA LYS A 11 21.18 1.81 2.05
C LYS A 11 20.24 1.03 1.16
N TRP A 12 18.97 1.44 1.09
CA TRP A 12 17.98 0.72 0.30
C TRP A 12 16.94 1.66 -0.29
N ARG A 13 16.31 1.18 -1.36
CA ARG A 13 15.15 1.80 -2.00
C ARG A 13 14.09 0.73 -2.22
N CYS A 14 13.19 0.62 -1.25
CA CYS A 14 12.14 -0.40 -1.24
C CYS A 14 10.82 0.20 -1.75
N LYS A 15 10.71 0.41 -3.06
CA LYS A 15 9.46 0.83 -3.71
C LYS A 15 8.80 -0.39 -4.33
N TYR A 16 7.54 -0.64 -3.97
CA TYR A 16 6.76 -1.78 -4.46
C TYR A 16 5.46 -1.32 -5.10
N HIS A 17 5.07 -1.97 -6.20
CA HIS A 17 3.76 -1.80 -6.83
C HIS A 17 2.85 -2.94 -6.36
N ILE A 18 2.01 -2.65 -5.36
CA ILE A 18 1.11 -3.62 -4.74
C ILE A 18 -0.31 -3.40 -5.27
N VAL A 19 -0.93 -4.46 -5.78
CA VAL A 19 -2.30 -4.43 -6.34
C VAL A 19 -3.16 -5.48 -5.64
N PHE A 20 -4.39 -5.11 -5.32
CA PHE A 20 -5.38 -5.99 -4.69
C PHE A 20 -6.57 -6.23 -5.62
N ALA A 21 -7.07 -7.46 -5.64
CA ALA A 21 -8.26 -7.83 -6.40
C ALA A 21 -9.33 -8.47 -5.48
N PRO A 22 -10.61 -8.07 -5.60
CA PRO A 22 -11.69 -8.70 -4.84
C PRO A 22 -11.90 -10.16 -5.29
N LYS A 23 -12.34 -11.00 -4.35
CA LYS A 23 -12.82 -12.34 -4.68
C LYS A 23 -13.97 -12.22 -5.69
N TYR A 24 -13.90 -12.99 -6.78
CA TYR A 24 -14.84 -12.91 -7.91
C TYR A 24 -14.88 -11.56 -8.65
N ARG A 25 -13.87 -10.69 -8.49
CA ARG A 25 -13.78 -9.37 -9.14
C ARG A 25 -15.00 -8.47 -8.91
N ARG A 26 -15.67 -8.61 -7.75
CA ARG A 26 -16.81 -7.77 -7.39
C ARG A 26 -16.40 -6.31 -7.31
N GLN A 27 -17.23 -5.41 -7.84
CA GLN A 27 -16.94 -3.97 -7.84
C GLN A 27 -17.25 -3.30 -6.48
N GLU A 28 -17.67 -4.05 -5.47
CA GLU A 28 -17.99 -3.58 -4.10
C GLU A 28 -16.82 -2.79 -3.46
N ILE A 29 -15.57 -3.16 -3.75
CA ILE A 29 -14.36 -2.46 -3.27
C ILE A 29 -14.31 -1.00 -3.74
N TYR A 30 -14.85 -0.67 -4.92
CA TYR A 30 -14.76 0.68 -5.48
C TYR A 30 -15.87 1.61 -4.99
N GLY A 31 -16.92 1.06 -4.36
CA GLY A 31 -18.02 1.82 -3.78
C GLY A 31 -17.72 2.24 -2.35
N GLN A 32 -18.56 1.79 -1.42
CA GLN A 32 -18.52 2.19 -0.01
C GLN A 32 -17.26 1.71 0.72
N ILE A 33 -16.75 0.52 0.38
CA ILE A 33 -15.66 -0.15 1.10
C ILE A 33 -14.28 0.47 0.79
N LYS A 34 -14.18 1.29 -0.27
CA LYS A 34 -12.92 1.90 -0.73
C LYS A 34 -12.25 2.75 0.35
N VAL A 35 -13.05 3.55 1.04
CA VAL A 35 -12.56 4.51 2.06
C VAL A 35 -12.02 3.75 3.25
N ASP A 36 -12.78 2.77 3.74
CA ASP A 36 -12.42 1.96 4.92
C ASP A 36 -11.15 1.15 4.68
N ILE A 37 -11.02 0.50 3.52
CA ILE A 37 -9.80 -0.25 3.15
C ILE A 37 -8.59 0.69 3.15
N GLY A 38 -8.74 1.90 2.59
CA GLY A 38 -7.66 2.90 2.58
C GLY A 38 -7.25 3.35 3.99
N GLN A 39 -8.21 3.51 4.90
CA GLN A 39 -7.92 3.86 6.30
C GLN A 39 -7.23 2.71 7.05
N ILE A 40 -7.70 1.48 6.87
CA ILE A 40 -7.12 0.29 7.50
C ILE A 40 -5.66 0.11 7.04
N LEU A 41 -5.38 0.20 5.74
CA LEU A 41 -4.02 0.03 5.20
C LEU A 41 -3.04 1.09 5.73
N ARG A 42 -3.48 2.35 5.86
CA ARG A 42 -2.65 3.45 6.43
C ARG A 42 -2.47 3.37 7.94
N LYS A 43 -3.30 2.60 8.65
CA LYS A 43 -3.15 2.38 10.08
C LYS A 43 -2.21 1.22 10.39
N LEU A 44 -2.18 0.22 9.51
CA LEU A 44 -1.33 -0.96 9.64
C LEU A 44 0.14 -0.71 9.27
N CYS A 45 0.41 0.33 8.48
CA CYS A 45 1.75 0.78 8.09
C CYS A 45 2.00 2.20 8.59
#